data_AF-A0AAW3TSN9-F1
#
_entry.id   AF-A0AAW3TSN9-F1
#
_cell.length_a   1.000
_cell.length_b   1.000
_cell.length_c   1.000
_cell.angle_alpha   90.00
_cell.angle_beta   90.00
_cell.angle_gamma   90.00
#
_symmetry.space_group_name_H-M   'P 1'
#
loop_
_entity.id
_entity.type
_entity.pdbx_description
1 polymer ?
#
loop_
_entity_poly.entity_id
_entity_poly.type
_entity_poly.pdbx_seq_one_letter_code
_entity_poly.pdbx_strand_id
1 'polypeptide(L)'
;MVRQRIVYGAYEPDKAQHLTDGLKDMANAYPAANGYKPVGAFEPITDPLPAKFNGGAAFVDSNESGTLFAGTTSNLYRYAAGWVSIVDSLALTNRWQFTQFGDVVIAVNGASTQAVDLIANTAGTVPGAPSATSVATVRDFVVYGGAAGNAALVQWSGFNDYRKNTPGEDQAGFQPMLDGGDVQGIAGGEYGLIIQRSAVRRMTYTGDQYVWQFDVIAPEVGAISKGSIAQSGRRVYFLSDRGFMFCDGTDVQPIGVERVDQTFFASYSRAQLDTMYAAIDPRRTTVAWLVPGAPGKLWVYNWTLDRWSIIMLDAVGVFSGFTSSITLEQLNALYPDGLDTIPFSLDSTRFSGGDPLLLLANASNQIGALSGDNLAASFTTPYMEWSDGRGSRVRSIRPLTDATSGMTVAFDCRQRLGDITGLVSRGTLMESGDMPVRASGRYISTKLTVAAAADWTFVQGFEPAYAMGGGR
;
A
#
# COMPACT_ATOMS: atom_id res chain seq x y z
N MET A 1 28.17 -6.95 -34.94
CA MET A 1 27.20 -7.41 -33.92
C MET A 1 26.71 -6.17 -33.22
N VAL A 2 25.39 -5.99 -33.10
CA VAL A 2 24.83 -4.78 -32.50
C VAL A 2 24.63 -5.04 -31.02
N ARG A 3 24.97 -4.05 -30.19
CA ARG A 3 24.62 -4.00 -28.78
C ARG A 3 23.79 -2.74 -28.56
N GLN A 4 22.64 -2.88 -27.91
CA GLN A 4 21.73 -1.79 -27.64
C GLN A 4 21.27 -1.86 -26.20
N ARG A 5 21.32 -0.76 -25.46
CA ARG A 5 20.81 -0.74 -24.09
C ARG A 5 19.31 -0.58 -24.10
N ILE A 6 18.63 -1.43 -23.35
CA ILE A 6 17.19 -1.40 -23.14
C ILE A 6 16.98 -1.19 -21.65
N VAL A 7 16.38 -0.05 -21.29
CA VAL A 7 16.09 0.32 -19.91
C VAL A 7 14.65 -0.04 -19.60
N TYR A 8 14.39 -0.54 -18.39
CA TYR A 8 13.04 -0.83 -17.95
C TYR A 8 12.23 0.46 -17.74
N GLY A 9 11.11 0.57 -18.46
CA GLY A 9 10.08 1.58 -18.22
C GLY A 9 9.20 1.27 -17.01
N ALA A 10 8.14 2.06 -16.83
CA ALA A 10 7.15 1.85 -15.77
C ALA A 10 6.35 0.55 -15.99
N TYR A 11 5.72 0.03 -14.94
CA TYR A 11 4.80 -1.09 -15.06
C TYR A 11 3.48 -0.64 -15.66
N GLU A 12 3.21 -1.07 -16.90
CA GLU A 12 2.06 -0.63 -17.70
C GLU A 12 1.52 -1.82 -18.52
N PRO A 13 0.98 -2.85 -17.82
CA PRO A 13 0.44 -4.05 -18.44
C PRO A 13 -0.67 -3.75 -19.45
N ASP A 14 -1.50 -2.73 -19.19
CA ASP A 14 -2.69 -2.42 -20.00
C ASP A 14 -2.35 -1.90 -21.40
N LYS A 15 -1.16 -1.32 -21.60
CA LYS A 15 -0.76 -0.85 -22.92
C LYS A 15 -0.68 -2.01 -23.92
N ALA A 16 -0.66 -1.71 -25.21
CA ALA A 16 -0.48 -2.72 -26.25
C ALA A 16 0.81 -3.58 -26.05
N GLN A 17 0.77 -4.84 -26.49
CA GLN A 17 1.86 -5.81 -26.32
C GLN A 17 3.15 -5.47 -27.09
N HIS A 18 3.05 -4.59 -28.09
CA HIS A 18 4.14 -4.16 -28.96
C HIS A 18 4.14 -2.63 -29.09
N LEU A 19 5.29 -2.04 -29.44
CA LEU A 19 5.51 -0.58 -29.53
C LEU A 19 5.21 0.17 -28.22
N THR A 20 5.64 -0.40 -27.10
CA THR A 20 5.51 0.21 -25.77
C THR A 20 6.82 0.08 -25.01
N ASP A 21 7.12 1.07 -24.17
CA ASP A 21 8.35 1.09 -23.36
C ASP A 21 8.14 0.57 -21.92
N GLY A 22 6.87 0.40 -21.51
CA GLY A 22 6.49 -0.06 -20.18
C GLY A 22 6.57 -1.59 -20.02
N LEU A 23 6.93 -2.05 -18.82
CA LEU A 23 6.93 -3.47 -18.46
C LEU A 23 5.52 -4.07 -18.53
N LYS A 24 5.42 -5.30 -19.04
CA LYS A 24 4.15 -6.04 -19.16
C LYS A 24 3.82 -6.89 -17.95
N ASP A 25 4.85 -7.40 -17.29
CA ASP A 25 4.71 -8.17 -16.06
C ASP A 25 5.88 -7.82 -15.15
N MET A 26 5.62 -7.69 -13.85
CA MET A 26 6.66 -7.55 -12.84
C MET A 26 6.20 -8.07 -11.49
N ALA A 27 7.15 -8.48 -10.66
CA ALA A 27 6.89 -8.84 -9.28
C ALA A 27 8.06 -8.44 -8.36
N ASN A 28 7.74 -8.03 -7.15
CA ASN A 28 8.62 -7.86 -6.00
C ASN A 28 9.77 -6.86 -6.21
N ALA A 29 9.45 -5.67 -6.72
CA ALA A 29 10.44 -4.61 -6.87
C ALA A 29 9.83 -3.22 -6.69
N TYR A 30 10.56 -2.32 -6.03
CA TYR A 30 10.18 -0.92 -5.91
C TYR A 30 10.66 -0.12 -7.12
N PRO A 31 9.86 0.84 -7.63
CA PRO A 31 10.29 1.69 -8.74
C PRO A 31 11.39 2.65 -8.27
N ALA A 32 12.39 2.87 -9.13
CA ALA A 32 13.39 3.92 -8.99
C ALA A 32 13.38 4.82 -10.24
N ALA A 33 14.02 5.98 -10.18
CA ALA A 33 14.11 6.88 -11.34
C ALA A 33 14.69 6.17 -12.58
N ASN A 34 15.75 5.39 -12.36
CA ASN A 34 16.38 4.54 -13.36
C ASN A 34 16.31 3.07 -12.91
N GLY A 35 15.26 2.37 -13.32
CA GLY A 35 15.07 0.95 -13.04
C GLY A 35 14.28 0.66 -11.76
N TYR A 36 14.66 -0.40 -11.07
CA TYR A 36 13.96 -0.95 -9.92
C TYR A 36 14.93 -1.34 -8.80
N LYS A 37 14.42 -1.40 -7.57
CA LYS A 37 15.13 -1.82 -6.35
C LYS A 37 14.47 -3.06 -5.74
N PRO A 38 15.20 -3.87 -4.97
CA PRO A 38 14.63 -5.04 -4.32
C PRO A 38 13.57 -4.68 -3.28
N VAL A 39 12.71 -5.66 -3.00
CA VAL A 39 11.80 -5.65 -1.85
C VAL A 39 12.26 -6.73 -0.89
N GLY A 40 12.42 -6.39 0.39
CA GLY A 40 12.75 -7.37 1.44
C GLY A 40 11.57 -8.29 1.76
N ALA A 41 11.87 -9.48 2.24
CA ALA A 41 10.87 -10.42 2.72
C ALA A 41 10.19 -9.89 3.99
N PHE A 42 9.00 -10.45 4.27
CA PHE A 42 8.27 -10.14 5.49
C PHE A 42 9.04 -10.64 6.70
N GLU A 43 9.33 -9.74 7.64
CA GLU A 43 9.95 -10.03 8.92
C GLU A 43 9.01 -9.62 10.06
N PRO A 44 8.60 -10.56 10.94
CA PRO A 44 7.66 -10.26 12.03
C PRO A 44 8.29 -9.38 13.11
N ILE A 45 7.56 -8.35 13.52
CA ILE A 45 7.88 -7.47 14.66
C ILE A 45 7.06 -7.85 15.89
N THR A 46 5.89 -8.46 15.72
CA THR A 46 5.04 -8.88 16.84
C THR A 46 4.86 -10.38 16.87
N ASP A 47 4.49 -10.89 18.04
CA ASP A 47 3.89 -12.21 18.17
C ASP A 47 2.53 -12.26 17.43
N PRO A 48 2.01 -13.47 17.13
CA PRO A 48 0.69 -13.61 16.51
C PRO A 48 -0.41 -12.95 17.33
N LEU A 49 -1.28 -12.19 16.67
CA LEU A 49 -2.51 -11.69 17.27
C LEU A 49 -3.42 -12.87 17.68
N PRO A 50 -4.14 -12.77 18.82
CA PRO A 50 -5.00 -13.85 19.30
C PRO A 50 -6.17 -14.21 18.38
N ALA A 51 -6.54 -13.32 17.45
CA ALA A 51 -7.59 -13.53 16.47
C ALA A 51 -7.27 -12.81 15.15
N LYS A 52 -8.10 -13.03 14.14
CA LYS A 52 -7.90 -12.50 12.78
C LYS A 52 -7.77 -10.97 12.80
N PHE A 53 -6.71 -10.46 12.17
CA PHE A 53 -6.47 -9.03 11.98
C PHE A 53 -7.62 -8.36 11.20
N ASN A 54 -8.10 -7.22 11.69
CA ASN A 54 -9.22 -6.48 11.12
C ASN A 54 -9.00 -4.95 11.17
N GLY A 55 -7.76 -4.52 10.99
CA GLY A 55 -7.35 -3.11 11.02
C GLY A 55 -6.28 -2.85 12.08
N GLY A 56 -5.35 -1.96 11.77
CA GLY A 56 -4.24 -1.60 12.63
C GLY A 56 -3.80 -0.18 12.36
N ALA A 57 -3.20 0.42 13.37
CA ALA A 57 -2.64 1.77 13.30
C ALA A 57 -1.56 1.90 14.37
N ALA A 58 -0.61 2.79 14.15
CA ALA A 58 0.33 3.18 15.20
C ALA A 58 0.36 4.70 15.32
N PHE A 59 0.49 5.17 16.55
CA PHE A 59 0.43 6.58 16.92
C PHE A 59 1.59 6.91 17.85
N VAL A 60 2.02 8.17 17.84
CA VAL A 60 3.05 8.69 18.71
C VAL A 60 2.40 9.71 19.65
N ASP A 61 2.64 9.58 20.94
CA ASP A 61 2.15 10.52 21.94
C ASP A 61 3.07 11.74 22.09
N SER A 62 2.65 12.72 22.89
CA SER A 62 3.43 13.91 23.23
C SER A 62 4.75 13.63 23.98
N ASN A 63 4.95 12.40 24.48
CA ASN A 63 6.21 11.94 25.07
C ASN A 63 7.11 11.21 24.05
N GLU A 64 6.79 11.29 22.75
CA GLU A 64 7.50 10.64 21.66
C GLU A 64 7.50 9.11 21.72
N SER A 65 6.56 8.52 22.48
CA SER A 65 6.40 7.07 22.60
C SER A 65 5.42 6.54 21.54
N GLY A 66 5.94 5.66 20.68
CA GLY A 66 5.16 5.00 19.64
C GLY A 66 4.36 3.81 20.19
N THR A 67 3.03 3.86 20.04
CA THR A 67 2.11 2.78 20.43
C THR A 67 1.48 2.14 19.19
N LEU A 68 1.57 0.81 19.10
CA LEU A 68 0.95 0.01 18.04
C LEU A 68 -0.39 -0.58 18.52
N PHE A 69 -1.43 -0.37 17.72
CA PHE A 69 -2.75 -0.95 17.90
C PHE A 69 -3.10 -1.90 16.76
N ALA A 70 -3.77 -2.99 17.12
CA ALA A 70 -4.35 -3.92 16.17
C ALA A 70 -5.72 -4.38 16.66
N GLY A 71 -6.72 -4.19 15.81
CA GLY A 71 -8.07 -4.64 16.05
C GLY A 71 -8.31 -6.02 15.45
N THR A 72 -9.07 -6.85 16.15
CA THR A 72 -9.57 -8.12 15.65
C THR A 72 -11.08 -8.02 15.38
N THR A 73 -11.73 -9.15 15.12
CA THR A 73 -13.19 -9.23 14.96
C THR A 73 -13.99 -8.99 16.24
N SER A 74 -13.33 -8.88 17.40
CA SER A 74 -14.03 -8.67 18.68
C SER A 74 -13.32 -7.75 19.66
N ASN A 75 -12.00 -7.60 19.56
CA ASN A 75 -11.21 -6.90 20.55
C ASN A 75 -10.30 -5.88 19.87
N LEU A 76 -9.88 -4.86 20.63
CA LEU A 76 -8.79 -3.98 20.28
C LEU A 76 -7.60 -4.30 21.16
N TYR A 77 -6.45 -4.55 20.55
CA TYR A 77 -5.21 -4.84 21.25
C TYR A 77 -4.21 -3.70 21.09
N ARG A 78 -3.43 -3.49 22.16
CA ARG A 78 -2.23 -2.67 22.17
C ARG A 78 -1.01 -3.58 22.27
N TYR A 79 0.05 -3.28 21.53
CA TYR A 79 1.31 -4.01 21.66
C TYR A 79 2.19 -3.38 22.75
N ALA A 80 2.55 -4.18 23.74
CA ALA A 80 3.43 -3.79 24.85
C ALA A 80 4.33 -4.97 25.23
N ALA A 81 5.26 -5.34 24.33
CA ALA A 81 6.02 -6.59 24.39
C ALA A 81 5.12 -7.86 24.44
N GLY A 82 3.97 -7.76 23.79
CA GLY A 82 2.89 -8.74 23.80
C GLY A 82 1.56 -8.05 23.54
N TRP A 83 0.56 -8.79 23.07
CA TRP A 83 -0.77 -8.24 22.79
C TRP A 83 -1.59 -8.12 24.08
N VAL A 84 -1.92 -6.89 24.47
CA VAL A 84 -2.80 -6.57 25.61
C VAL A 84 -4.14 -6.10 25.09
N SER A 85 -5.22 -6.80 25.44
CA SER A 85 -6.58 -6.38 25.10
C SER A 85 -6.95 -5.13 25.90
N ILE A 86 -7.28 -4.05 25.21
CA ILE A 86 -7.70 -2.77 25.82
C ILE A 86 -9.20 -2.52 25.66
N VAL A 87 -9.81 -3.15 24.66
CA VAL A 87 -11.27 -3.20 24.47
C VAL A 87 -11.63 -4.62 24.12
N ASP A 88 -12.67 -5.17 24.74
CA ASP A 88 -13.10 -6.54 24.53
C ASP A 88 -14.60 -6.65 24.22
N SER A 89 -15.02 -7.87 23.86
CA SER A 89 -16.42 -8.28 23.80
C SER A 89 -17.31 -7.49 22.82
N LEU A 90 -16.72 -6.95 21.75
CA LEU A 90 -17.50 -6.30 20.69
C LEU A 90 -17.93 -7.32 19.63
N ALA A 91 -19.15 -7.17 19.10
CA ALA A 91 -19.61 -7.90 17.93
C ALA A 91 -19.33 -7.05 16.68
N LEU A 92 -18.25 -7.33 15.95
CA LEU A 92 -17.80 -6.49 14.84
C LEU A 92 -18.11 -7.09 13.49
N THR A 93 -18.68 -6.26 12.63
CA THR A 93 -18.89 -6.55 11.20
C THR A 93 -18.01 -5.70 10.29
N ASN A 94 -17.48 -4.58 10.77
CA ASN A 94 -16.63 -3.69 9.98
C ASN A 94 -15.19 -3.69 10.48
N ARG A 95 -14.29 -3.18 9.63
CA ARG A 95 -12.89 -2.94 9.98
C ARG A 95 -12.74 -1.82 11.00
N TRP A 96 -11.66 -1.89 11.77
CA TRP A 96 -11.26 -0.79 12.61
C TRP A 96 -10.69 0.37 11.79
N GLN A 97 -11.08 1.58 12.18
CA GLN A 97 -10.55 2.84 11.70
C GLN A 97 -10.16 3.70 12.90
N PHE A 98 -9.11 4.48 12.75
CA PHE A 98 -8.51 5.21 13.84
C PHE A 98 -8.20 6.64 13.41
N THR A 99 -8.29 7.58 14.33
CA THR A 99 -7.74 8.92 14.16
C THR A 99 -7.15 9.42 15.48
N GLN A 100 -6.11 10.24 15.41
CA GLN A 100 -5.49 10.84 16.58
C GLN A 100 -6.06 12.24 16.82
N PHE A 101 -6.40 12.52 18.08
CA PHE A 101 -6.87 13.80 18.57
C PHE A 101 -6.05 14.18 19.81
N GLY A 102 -4.94 14.89 19.60
CA GLY A 102 -3.93 15.10 20.65
C GLY A 102 -3.32 13.78 21.11
N ASP A 103 -3.30 13.54 22.43
CA ASP A 103 -2.81 12.29 23.03
C ASP A 103 -3.88 11.19 23.15
N VAL A 104 -5.02 11.37 22.49
CA VAL A 104 -6.12 10.40 22.47
C VAL A 104 -6.31 9.85 21.06
N VAL A 105 -6.44 8.54 20.95
CA VAL A 105 -6.82 7.85 19.71
C VAL A 105 -8.30 7.52 19.76
N ILE A 106 -9.05 8.00 18.77
CA ILE A 106 -10.45 7.61 18.56
C ILE A 106 -10.48 6.41 17.63
N ALA A 107 -11.10 5.32 18.08
CA ALA A 107 -11.24 4.06 17.36
C ALA A 107 -12.71 3.78 17.08
N VAL A 108 -13.03 3.47 15.81
CA VAL A 108 -14.39 3.16 15.34
C VAL A 108 -14.39 1.89 14.49
N ASN A 109 -15.51 1.17 14.49
CA ASN A 109 -15.68 -0.13 13.83
C ASN A 109 -17.16 -0.44 13.51
N GLY A 110 -18.03 0.56 13.55
CA GLY A 110 -19.48 0.45 13.37
C GLY A 110 -20.27 0.10 14.64
N ALA A 111 -19.60 -0.27 15.73
CA ALA A 111 -20.21 -0.43 17.06
C ALA A 111 -19.98 0.85 17.89
N SER A 112 -19.68 0.72 19.19
CA SER A 112 -19.40 1.85 20.07
C SER A 112 -18.06 2.52 19.76
N THR A 113 -18.06 3.84 19.64
CA THR A 113 -16.85 4.66 19.50
C THR A 113 -16.03 4.62 20.79
N GLN A 114 -14.75 4.23 20.66
CA GLN A 114 -13.82 4.13 21.78
C GLN A 114 -12.76 5.24 21.69
N ALA A 115 -12.35 5.76 22.84
CA ALA A 115 -11.19 6.61 22.99
C ALA A 115 -10.12 5.85 23.77
N VAL A 116 -8.89 5.88 23.29
CA VAL A 116 -7.72 5.30 23.93
C VAL A 116 -6.76 6.44 24.29
N ASP A 117 -6.49 6.61 25.57
CA ASP A 117 -5.47 7.54 26.06
C ASP A 117 -4.09 6.91 25.86
N LEU A 118 -3.23 7.56 25.08
CA LEU A 118 -1.90 7.03 24.75
C LEU A 118 -0.95 7.07 25.96
N ILE A 119 -1.11 8.03 26.86
CA ILE A 119 -0.24 8.21 28.04
C ILE A 119 -0.70 7.25 29.14
N ALA A 120 -1.99 7.30 29.49
CA ALA A 120 -2.55 6.46 30.54
C ALA A 120 -2.70 4.99 30.10
N ASN A 121 -2.63 4.71 28.80
CA ASN A 121 -2.81 3.38 28.22
C ASN A 121 -4.17 2.74 28.59
N THR A 122 -5.20 3.58 28.76
CA THR A 122 -6.57 3.17 29.10
C THR A 122 -7.50 3.44 27.94
N ALA A 123 -8.53 2.60 27.77
CA ALA A 123 -9.55 2.77 26.77
C ALA A 123 -10.93 2.89 27.43
N GLY A 124 -11.81 3.68 26.81
CA GLY A 124 -13.18 3.86 27.27
C GLY A 124 -14.12 4.33 26.16
N THR A 125 -15.41 4.06 26.34
CA THR A 125 -16.44 4.49 25.39
C THR A 125 -16.62 6.00 25.48
N VAL A 126 -16.66 6.68 24.33
CA VAL A 126 -16.84 8.13 24.28
C VAL A 126 -18.31 8.46 24.53
N PRO A 127 -18.64 9.22 25.60
CA PRO A 127 -20.03 9.56 25.90
C PRO A 127 -20.68 10.35 24.76
N GLY A 128 -21.90 9.94 24.38
CA GLY A 128 -22.69 10.62 23.35
C GLY A 128 -22.16 10.49 21.92
N ALA A 129 -21.00 9.88 21.69
CA ALA A 129 -20.48 9.67 20.35
C ALA A 129 -21.34 8.66 19.58
N PRO A 130 -21.58 8.89 18.27
CA PRO A 130 -22.34 7.95 17.46
C PRO A 130 -21.55 6.66 17.22
N SER A 131 -22.25 5.58 16.86
CA SER A 131 -21.58 4.47 16.17
C SER A 131 -21.14 4.94 14.78
N ALA A 132 -19.93 4.59 14.34
CA ALA A 132 -19.37 5.09 13.09
C ALA A 132 -18.51 4.04 12.40
N THR A 133 -18.46 4.06 11.06
CA THR A 133 -17.63 3.12 10.27
C THR A 133 -16.33 3.74 9.76
N SER A 134 -16.24 5.08 9.78
CA SER A 134 -15.04 5.84 9.43
C SER A 134 -14.91 7.03 10.38
N VAL A 135 -13.67 7.45 10.63
CA VAL A 135 -13.37 8.56 11.54
C VAL A 135 -12.13 9.31 11.03
N ALA A 136 -12.14 10.63 11.17
CA ALA A 136 -10.98 11.46 10.89
C ALA A 136 -11.01 12.73 11.73
N THR A 137 -9.83 13.20 12.16
CA THR A 137 -9.68 14.54 12.75
C THR A 137 -9.61 15.59 11.65
N VAL A 138 -10.55 16.53 11.66
CA VAL A 138 -10.60 17.67 10.74
C VAL A 138 -10.47 18.94 11.59
N ARG A 139 -9.35 19.65 11.45
CA ARG A 139 -8.95 20.73 12.37
C ARG A 139 -9.06 20.26 13.82
N ASP A 140 -9.89 20.92 14.63
CA ASP A 140 -10.08 20.66 16.06
C ASP A 140 -11.35 19.84 16.35
N PHE A 141 -11.85 19.11 15.35
CA PHE A 141 -13.05 18.28 15.46
C PHE A 141 -12.77 16.82 15.12
N VAL A 142 -13.42 15.90 15.83
CA VAL A 142 -13.51 14.51 15.42
C VAL A 142 -14.75 14.34 14.54
N VAL A 143 -14.55 13.88 13.30
CA VAL A 143 -15.62 13.69 12.32
C VAL A 143 -15.85 12.20 12.11
N TYR A 144 -17.12 11.80 12.19
CA TYR A 144 -17.62 10.43 12.10
C TYR A 144 -18.40 10.25 10.80
N GLY A 145 -18.07 9.21 10.03
CA GLY A 145 -18.78 8.83 8.81
C GLY A 145 -19.54 7.52 8.94
N GLY A 146 -20.75 7.49 8.37
CA GLY A 146 -21.69 6.39 8.57
C GLY A 146 -22.23 6.38 10.00
N ALA A 147 -22.54 7.57 10.52
CA ALA A 147 -22.88 7.79 11.93
C ALA A 147 -24.27 7.24 12.30
N ALA A 148 -24.41 6.74 13.53
CA ALA A 148 -25.66 6.28 14.13
C ALA A 148 -26.42 5.24 13.29
N GLY A 149 -25.69 4.38 12.57
CA GLY A 149 -26.25 3.36 11.68
C GLY A 149 -26.74 3.88 10.32
N ASN A 150 -26.67 5.19 10.05
CA ASN A 150 -26.96 5.76 8.74
C ASN A 150 -25.68 5.93 7.93
N ALA A 151 -25.51 5.12 6.88
CA ALA A 151 -24.30 5.11 6.06
C ALA A 151 -24.01 6.43 5.33
N ALA A 152 -25.02 7.27 5.09
CA ALA A 152 -24.88 8.57 4.43
C ALA A 152 -24.73 9.75 5.41
N LEU A 153 -24.76 9.50 6.73
CA LEU A 153 -24.67 10.54 7.75
C LEU A 153 -23.22 10.84 8.12
N VAL A 154 -22.88 12.12 8.12
CA VAL A 154 -21.66 12.65 8.72
C VAL A 154 -22.03 13.40 10.00
N GLN A 155 -21.33 13.12 11.09
CA GLN A 155 -21.49 13.81 12.38
C GLN A 155 -20.12 14.27 12.87
N TRP A 156 -20.04 15.34 13.64
CA TRP A 156 -18.80 15.82 14.23
C TRP A 156 -18.97 16.16 15.71
N SER A 157 -17.87 16.09 16.45
CA SER A 157 -17.79 16.45 17.87
C SER A 157 -17.94 17.96 18.09
N GLY A 158 -17.89 18.40 19.34
CA GLY A 158 -17.77 19.80 19.71
C GLY A 158 -16.37 20.33 19.38
N PHE A 159 -16.25 21.65 19.35
CA PHE A 159 -15.00 22.34 19.07
C PHE A 159 -13.95 22.01 20.12
N ASN A 160 -12.81 21.47 19.69
CA ASN A 160 -11.67 21.13 20.52
C ASN A 160 -11.97 20.15 21.68
N ASP A 161 -13.09 19.42 21.62
CA ASP A 161 -13.45 18.42 22.63
C ASP A 161 -14.16 17.22 22.00
N TYR A 162 -13.43 16.10 21.93
CA TYR A 162 -13.94 14.84 21.40
C TYR A 162 -15.05 14.21 22.25
N ARG A 163 -15.23 14.64 23.51
CA ARG A 163 -16.25 14.11 24.43
C ARG A 163 -17.62 14.76 24.22
N LYS A 164 -17.66 15.92 23.55
CA LYS A 164 -18.88 16.65 23.23
C LYS A 164 -19.40 16.16 21.90
N ASN A 165 -20.50 15.42 21.89
CA ASN A 165 -21.05 14.84 20.65
C ASN A 165 -22.55 15.12 20.48
N THR A 166 -23.17 15.84 21.42
CA THR A 166 -24.58 16.22 21.38
C THR A 166 -24.80 17.27 20.29
N PRO A 167 -25.55 16.96 19.21
CA PRO A 167 -25.80 17.94 18.16
C PRO A 167 -26.47 19.21 18.70
N GLY A 168 -25.96 20.37 18.32
CA GLY A 168 -26.46 21.68 18.77
C GLY A 168 -25.74 22.25 19.99
N GLU A 169 -24.84 21.50 20.62
CA GLU A 169 -23.98 21.97 21.73
C GLU A 169 -22.54 22.13 21.26
N ASP A 170 -21.83 23.17 21.73
CA ASP A 170 -20.38 23.34 21.49
C ASP A 170 -19.96 23.24 20.00
N GLN A 171 -20.83 23.66 19.07
CA GLN A 171 -20.70 23.52 17.61
C GLN A 171 -20.75 22.07 17.07
N ALA A 172 -21.04 21.06 17.90
CA ALA A 172 -21.30 19.71 17.45
C ALA A 172 -22.56 19.67 16.58
N GLY A 173 -22.56 18.80 15.58
CA GLY A 173 -23.65 18.73 14.63
C GLY A 173 -23.53 17.55 13.70
N PHE A 174 -24.49 17.45 12.78
CA PHE A 174 -24.54 16.41 11.76
C PHE A 174 -25.05 16.98 10.45
N GLN A 175 -24.68 16.31 9.36
CA GLN A 175 -25.17 16.59 8.02
C GLN A 175 -25.48 15.25 7.35
N PRO A 176 -26.75 14.95 7.03
CA PRO A 176 -27.08 13.85 6.15
C PRO A 176 -26.71 14.22 4.71
N MET A 177 -25.98 13.34 4.03
CA MET A 177 -25.72 13.49 2.60
C MET A 177 -26.95 13.01 1.84
N LEU A 178 -27.58 13.91 1.08
CA LEU A 178 -28.81 13.63 0.34
C LEU A 178 -28.53 12.88 -0.99
N ASP A 179 -27.30 12.98 -1.49
CA ASP A 179 -26.83 12.41 -2.75
C ASP A 179 -25.36 11.98 -2.63
N GLY A 180 -24.88 11.16 -3.58
CA GLY A 180 -23.53 10.56 -3.57
C GLY A 180 -23.41 9.19 -2.90
N GLY A 181 -24.49 8.71 -2.28
CA GLY A 181 -24.56 7.40 -1.62
C GLY A 181 -23.79 7.34 -0.29
N ASP A 182 -23.47 6.12 0.12
CA ASP A 182 -22.84 5.84 1.42
C ASP A 182 -21.46 6.51 1.56
N VAL A 183 -21.15 6.99 2.76
CA VAL A 183 -19.81 7.47 3.13
C VAL A 183 -18.88 6.27 3.23
N GLN A 184 -17.88 6.23 2.36
CA GLN A 184 -16.88 5.17 2.32
C GLN A 184 -15.70 5.47 3.24
N GLY A 185 -15.33 6.74 3.36
CA GLY A 185 -14.30 7.18 4.28
C GLY A 185 -14.20 8.70 4.34
N ILE A 186 -13.44 9.18 5.31
CA ILE A 186 -13.17 10.60 5.53
C ILE A 186 -11.67 10.75 5.63
N ALA A 187 -11.12 11.69 4.86
CA ALA A 187 -9.74 12.13 4.98
C ALA A 187 -9.70 13.47 5.74
N GLY A 188 -8.85 13.53 6.76
CA GLY A 188 -8.75 14.63 7.72
C GLY A 188 -7.83 15.77 7.28
N GLY A 189 -7.55 16.71 8.18
CA GLY A 189 -6.61 17.82 7.95
C GLY A 189 -7.25 19.20 8.06
N GLU A 190 -6.74 20.18 7.30
CA GLU A 190 -7.24 21.56 7.30
C GLU A 190 -8.71 21.64 6.82
N TYR A 191 -9.06 20.84 5.83
CA TYR A 191 -10.42 20.61 5.37
C TYR A 191 -10.67 19.10 5.39
N GLY A 192 -11.93 18.70 5.56
CA GLY A 192 -12.32 17.31 5.45
C GLY A 192 -12.59 16.94 3.98
N LEU A 193 -12.12 15.80 3.52
CA LEU A 193 -12.57 15.21 2.26
C LEU A 193 -13.46 14.01 2.59
N ILE A 194 -14.74 14.11 2.25
CA ILE A 194 -15.71 13.05 2.44
C ILE A 194 -15.82 12.30 1.13
N ILE A 195 -15.39 11.04 1.15
CA ILE A 195 -15.41 10.16 -0.02
C ILE A 195 -16.64 9.27 0.12
N GLN A 196 -17.61 9.46 -0.76
CA GLN A 196 -18.81 8.65 -0.84
C GLN A 196 -18.67 7.58 -1.92
N ARG A 197 -19.72 6.77 -2.11
CA ARG A 197 -19.77 5.75 -3.15
C ARG A 197 -19.69 6.33 -4.56
N SER A 198 -20.33 7.47 -4.81
CA SER A 198 -20.41 8.10 -6.13
C SER A 198 -20.10 9.60 -6.14
N ALA A 199 -19.53 10.16 -5.08
CA ALA A 199 -19.09 11.56 -5.06
C ALA A 199 -17.95 11.80 -4.07
N VAL A 200 -17.17 12.86 -4.30
CA VAL A 200 -16.23 13.42 -3.32
C VAL A 200 -16.67 14.83 -2.93
N ARG A 201 -16.76 15.10 -1.63
CA ARG A 201 -17.12 16.40 -1.08
C ARG A 201 -16.01 16.98 -0.20
N ARG A 202 -15.89 18.31 -0.21
CA ARG A 202 -15.06 19.05 0.73
C ARG A 202 -15.91 19.61 1.86
N MET A 203 -15.45 19.36 3.08
CA MET A 203 -15.99 19.89 4.32
C MET A 203 -15.08 21.03 4.79
N THR A 204 -15.58 22.27 4.68
CA THR A 204 -14.84 23.49 4.99
C THR A 204 -15.45 24.17 6.22
N TYR A 205 -14.65 24.44 7.25
CA TYR A 205 -15.12 25.14 8.44
C TYR A 205 -15.40 26.61 8.11
N THR A 206 -16.58 27.07 8.48
CA THR A 206 -17.06 28.45 8.30
C THR A 206 -17.20 29.20 9.62
N GLY A 207 -17.40 28.49 10.74
CA GLY A 207 -17.45 29.06 12.10
C GLY A 207 -18.68 29.92 12.42
N ASP A 208 -19.66 29.96 11.52
CA ASP A 208 -20.93 30.68 11.68
C ASP A 208 -22.06 29.72 12.12
N GLN A 209 -23.33 30.15 12.06
CA GLN A 209 -24.51 29.34 12.35
C GLN A 209 -24.51 27.98 11.61
N TYR A 210 -23.98 27.98 10.39
CA TYR A 210 -23.56 26.75 9.72
C TYR A 210 -22.08 26.55 10.00
N VAL A 211 -21.77 25.58 10.87
CA VAL A 211 -20.40 25.30 11.30
C VAL A 211 -19.51 24.86 10.13
N TRP A 212 -20.10 24.11 9.20
CA TRP A 212 -19.42 23.53 8.04
C TRP A 212 -20.19 23.80 6.74
N GLN A 213 -19.43 24.11 5.69
CA GLN A 213 -19.89 24.12 4.31
C GLN A 213 -19.45 22.81 3.61
N PHE A 214 -20.36 22.20 2.85
CA PHE A 214 -20.11 20.98 2.09
C PHE A 214 -20.21 21.23 0.59
N ASP A 215 -19.08 21.26 -0.10
CA ASP A 215 -19.01 21.48 -1.54
C ASP A 215 -18.72 20.16 -2.27
N VAL A 216 -19.41 19.89 -3.38
CA VAL A 216 -19.10 18.73 -4.23
C VAL A 216 -17.90 19.07 -5.11
N ILE A 217 -16.80 18.34 -4.94
CA ILE A 217 -15.59 18.46 -5.76
C ILE A 217 -15.74 17.62 -7.04
N ALA A 218 -16.11 16.35 -6.88
CA ALA A 218 -16.18 15.41 -7.98
C ALA A 218 -17.53 14.68 -7.94
N PRO A 219 -18.51 15.08 -8.78
CA PRO A 219 -19.73 14.31 -8.95
C PRO A 219 -19.42 13.01 -9.72
N GLU A 220 -20.17 11.95 -9.44
CA GLU A 220 -20.07 10.62 -10.05
C GLU A 220 -18.76 9.84 -9.83
N VAL A 221 -17.76 10.42 -9.17
CA VAL A 221 -16.49 9.75 -8.85
C VAL A 221 -16.43 9.58 -7.33
N GLY A 222 -16.47 8.33 -6.88
CA GLY A 222 -16.37 7.96 -5.46
C GLY A 222 -15.54 6.70 -5.27
N ALA A 223 -15.43 6.21 -4.03
CA ALA A 223 -14.69 4.98 -3.73
C ALA A 223 -15.57 3.73 -3.82
N ILE A 224 -15.03 2.65 -4.39
CA ILE A 224 -15.70 1.34 -4.40
C ILE A 224 -15.70 0.74 -3.00
N SER A 225 -14.56 0.83 -2.31
CA SER A 225 -14.33 0.14 -1.04
C SER A 225 -13.78 1.12 -0.01
N LYS A 226 -14.33 1.04 1.21
CA LYS A 226 -13.84 1.75 2.40
C LYS A 226 -12.35 1.51 2.63
N GLY A 227 -11.89 0.30 2.32
CA GLY A 227 -10.50 -0.12 2.49
C GLY A 227 -9.53 0.38 1.43
N SER A 228 -10.00 1.08 0.40
CA SER A 228 -9.17 1.58 -0.69
C SER A 228 -8.57 2.95 -0.44
N ILE A 229 -9.02 3.66 0.60
CA ILE A 229 -8.70 5.06 0.85
C ILE A 229 -7.41 5.16 1.67
N ALA A 230 -6.47 5.97 1.20
CA ALA A 230 -5.24 6.26 1.92
C ALA A 230 -4.87 7.75 1.77
N GLN A 231 -4.38 8.39 2.83
CA GLN A 231 -4.11 9.82 2.87
C GLN A 231 -2.66 10.14 3.25
N SER A 232 -2.03 11.05 2.51
CA SER A 232 -0.71 11.64 2.80
C SER A 232 -0.81 13.16 2.78
N GLY A 233 -0.82 13.79 3.95
CA GLY A 233 -1.06 15.24 4.03
C GLY A 233 -2.38 15.61 3.35
N ARG A 234 -2.34 16.49 2.35
CA ARG A 234 -3.52 16.92 1.56
C ARG A 234 -3.92 15.95 0.45
N ARG A 235 -3.07 14.98 0.14
CA ARG A 235 -3.24 14.03 -0.97
C ARG A 235 -4.02 12.82 -0.50
N VAL A 236 -5.09 12.48 -1.21
CA VAL A 236 -5.90 11.29 -0.93
C VAL A 236 -5.95 10.41 -2.16
N TYR A 237 -5.68 9.12 -1.98
CA TYR A 237 -5.71 8.13 -3.03
C TYR A 237 -6.80 7.11 -2.72
N PHE A 238 -7.57 6.70 -3.74
CA PHE A 238 -8.66 5.74 -3.57
C PHE A 238 -8.95 5.00 -4.87
N LEU A 239 -9.67 3.88 -4.77
CA LEU A 239 -10.13 3.10 -5.93
C LEU A 239 -11.58 3.44 -6.24
N SER A 240 -11.84 3.92 -7.46
CA SER A 240 -13.18 4.24 -7.97
C SER A 240 -13.68 3.18 -8.96
N ASP A 241 -14.99 3.15 -9.27
CA ASP A 241 -15.56 2.31 -10.33
C ASP A 241 -14.93 2.59 -11.71
N ARG A 242 -14.27 3.74 -11.88
CA ARG A 242 -13.53 4.12 -13.08
C ARG A 242 -12.03 3.79 -13.06
N GLY A 243 -11.47 3.30 -11.95
CA GLY A 243 -10.02 3.06 -11.79
C GLY A 243 -9.40 3.69 -10.55
N PHE A 244 -8.08 3.61 -10.43
CA PHE A 244 -7.33 4.27 -9.37
C PHE A 244 -7.36 5.79 -9.54
N MET A 245 -7.72 6.50 -8.47
CA MET A 245 -7.89 7.95 -8.44
C MET A 245 -6.99 8.59 -7.40
N PHE A 246 -6.59 9.83 -7.70
CA PHE A 246 -5.86 10.72 -6.83
C PHE A 246 -6.66 12.02 -6.66
N CYS A 247 -6.75 12.52 -5.44
CA CYS A 247 -7.31 13.82 -5.11
C CYS A 247 -6.28 14.67 -4.39
N ASP A 248 -6.04 15.88 -4.88
CA ASP A 248 -5.17 16.88 -4.22
C ASP A 248 -5.93 17.75 -3.21
N GLY A 249 -7.24 17.51 -3.08
CA GLY A 249 -8.19 18.22 -2.24
C GLY A 249 -8.99 19.32 -2.94
N THR A 250 -8.74 19.53 -4.24
CA THR A 250 -9.58 20.39 -5.09
C THR A 250 -10.07 19.65 -6.32
N ASP A 251 -9.23 18.84 -6.95
CA ASP A 251 -9.56 18.07 -8.15
C ASP A 251 -9.28 16.58 -7.95
N VAL A 252 -9.95 15.74 -8.76
CA VAL A 252 -9.74 14.29 -8.80
C VAL A 252 -9.20 13.91 -10.18
N GLN A 253 -8.07 13.20 -10.20
CA GLN A 253 -7.37 12.79 -11.41
C GLN A 253 -7.16 11.26 -11.44
N PRO A 254 -7.32 10.60 -12.59
CA PRO A 254 -7.03 9.18 -12.72
C PRO A 254 -5.51 8.93 -12.76
N ILE A 255 -5.05 7.85 -12.11
CA ILE A 255 -3.63 7.45 -12.08
C ILE A 255 -3.37 6.07 -12.70
N GLY A 256 -4.42 5.29 -12.96
CA GLY A 256 -4.33 3.92 -13.47
C GLY A 256 -4.75 3.71 -14.94
N VAL A 257 -5.33 4.74 -15.59
CA VAL A 257 -5.92 4.63 -16.93
C VAL A 257 -4.83 4.33 -17.96
N GLU A 258 -5.06 3.32 -18.82
CA GLU A 258 -4.08 2.83 -19.82
C GLU A 258 -2.74 2.40 -19.20
N ARG A 259 -2.75 2.03 -17.92
CA ARG A 259 -1.57 1.58 -17.18
C ARG A 259 -1.85 0.28 -16.46
N VAL A 260 -2.74 0.29 -15.47
CA VAL A 260 -2.99 -0.87 -14.57
C VAL A 260 -4.46 -1.19 -14.31
N ASP A 261 -5.39 -0.26 -14.57
CA ASP A 261 -6.80 -0.39 -14.19
C ASP A 261 -7.47 -1.63 -14.82
N GLN A 262 -7.23 -1.90 -16.11
CA GLN A 262 -7.86 -3.04 -16.80
C GLN A 262 -7.34 -4.35 -16.24
N THR A 263 -6.03 -4.46 -16.05
CA THR A 263 -5.39 -5.64 -15.44
C THR A 263 -5.87 -5.86 -14.01
N PHE A 264 -6.08 -4.78 -13.25
CA PHE A 264 -6.60 -4.85 -11.88
C PHE A 264 -8.04 -5.38 -11.85
N PHE A 265 -8.96 -4.78 -12.60
CA PHE A 265 -10.37 -5.19 -12.60
C PHE A 265 -10.59 -6.57 -13.24
N ALA A 266 -9.74 -6.99 -14.18
CA ALA A 266 -9.75 -8.35 -14.70
C ALA A 266 -9.29 -9.39 -13.67
N SER A 267 -8.47 -9.00 -12.69
CA SER A 267 -7.89 -9.89 -11.69
C SER A 267 -8.81 -10.15 -10.49
N TYR A 268 -9.76 -9.26 -10.20
CA TYR A 268 -10.53 -9.29 -8.95
C TYR A 268 -12.04 -9.11 -9.15
N SER A 269 -12.81 -9.85 -8.37
CA SER A 269 -14.26 -9.65 -8.27
C SER A 269 -14.60 -8.50 -7.30
N ARG A 270 -15.78 -7.89 -7.45
CA ARG A 270 -16.25 -6.80 -6.56
C ARG A 270 -16.27 -7.20 -5.09
N ALA A 271 -16.62 -8.45 -4.77
CA ALA A 271 -16.65 -8.95 -3.39
C ALA A 271 -15.26 -9.03 -2.74
N GLN A 272 -14.20 -9.25 -3.53
CA GLN A 272 -12.82 -9.25 -3.02
C GLN A 272 -12.30 -7.82 -2.79
N LEU A 273 -12.89 -6.81 -3.42
CA LEU A 273 -12.47 -5.41 -3.21
C LEU A 273 -12.89 -4.89 -1.82
N ASP A 274 -13.93 -5.44 -1.21
CA ASP A 274 -14.36 -5.04 0.14
C ASP A 274 -13.34 -5.45 1.22
N THR A 275 -12.50 -6.45 0.94
CA THR A 275 -11.45 -6.92 1.86
C THR A 275 -10.10 -6.23 1.64
N MET A 276 -10.00 -5.31 0.67
CA MET A 276 -8.74 -4.63 0.37
C MET A 276 -8.29 -3.70 1.50
N TYR A 277 -6.98 -3.44 1.59
CA TYR A 277 -6.41 -2.47 2.51
C TYR A 277 -5.54 -1.49 1.72
N ALA A 278 -5.52 -0.24 2.15
CA ALA A 278 -4.71 0.80 1.54
C ALA A 278 -3.88 1.48 2.62
N ALA A 279 -2.63 1.78 2.29
CA ALA A 279 -1.71 2.42 3.21
C ALA A 279 -0.69 3.24 2.44
N ILE A 280 -0.04 4.14 3.16
CA ILE A 280 1.01 4.99 2.61
C ILE A 280 2.33 4.66 3.28
N ASP A 281 3.36 4.46 2.46
CA ASP A 281 4.75 4.48 2.90
C ASP A 281 5.30 5.91 2.71
N PRO A 282 5.39 6.71 3.78
CA PRO A 282 5.91 8.07 3.68
C PRO A 282 7.42 8.10 3.38
N ARG A 283 8.21 7.08 3.74
CA ARG A 283 9.66 7.06 3.46
C ARG A 283 9.93 6.93 1.97
N ARG A 284 9.17 6.06 1.30
CA ARG A 284 9.34 5.80 -0.14
C ARG A 284 8.48 6.69 -1.02
N THR A 285 7.62 7.49 -0.43
CA THR A 285 6.60 8.29 -1.14
C THR A 285 5.72 7.41 -2.04
N THR A 286 5.25 6.28 -1.50
CA THR A 286 4.41 5.33 -2.23
C THR A 286 3.09 5.07 -1.52
N VAL A 287 2.03 4.90 -2.31
CA VAL A 287 0.74 4.37 -1.84
C VAL A 287 0.63 2.92 -2.26
N ALA A 288 0.12 2.09 -1.37
CA ALA A 288 0.03 0.65 -1.56
C ALA A 288 -1.40 0.16 -1.31
N TRP A 289 -1.95 -0.60 -2.26
CA TRP A 289 -3.24 -1.28 -2.13
C TRP A 289 -3.03 -2.78 -2.07
N LEU A 290 -3.32 -3.38 -0.93
CA LEU A 290 -3.28 -4.80 -0.71
C LEU A 290 -4.66 -5.40 -1.04
N VAL A 291 -4.67 -6.39 -1.91
CA VAL A 291 -5.80 -7.32 -2.01
C VAL A 291 -5.35 -8.65 -1.39
N PRO A 292 -5.89 -9.01 -0.20
CA PRO A 292 -5.55 -10.28 0.45
C PRO A 292 -5.86 -11.48 -0.44
N GLY A 293 -5.00 -12.49 -0.42
CA GLY A 293 -5.12 -13.69 -1.25
C GLY A 293 -4.02 -14.71 -0.96
N ALA A 294 -3.96 -15.76 -1.76
CA ALA A 294 -2.93 -16.79 -1.73
C ALA A 294 -2.40 -17.05 -3.16
N PRO A 295 -1.43 -16.27 -3.67
CA PRO A 295 -0.73 -15.19 -2.98
C PRO A 295 -1.51 -13.87 -2.95
N GLY A 296 -1.28 -13.07 -1.91
CA GLY A 296 -1.74 -11.68 -1.86
C GLY A 296 -0.96 -10.81 -2.86
N LYS A 297 -1.61 -9.77 -3.40
CA LYS A 297 -0.93 -8.78 -4.26
C LYS A 297 -1.07 -7.38 -3.68
N LEU A 298 0.06 -6.71 -3.60
CA LEU A 298 0.20 -5.31 -3.21
C LEU A 298 0.51 -4.50 -4.46
N TRP A 299 -0.42 -3.62 -4.83
CA TRP A 299 -0.29 -2.68 -5.93
C TRP A 299 0.32 -1.40 -5.38
N VAL A 300 1.51 -1.05 -5.85
CA VAL A 300 2.28 0.07 -5.29
C VAL A 300 2.48 1.14 -6.35
N TYR A 301 2.07 2.36 -6.03
CA TYR A 301 2.26 3.54 -6.87
C TYR A 301 3.18 4.54 -6.17
N ASN A 302 4.23 4.95 -6.87
CA ASN A 302 5.11 6.03 -6.43
C ASN A 302 4.66 7.35 -7.08
N TRP A 303 4.14 8.27 -6.28
CA TRP A 303 3.60 9.54 -6.79
C TRP A 303 4.68 10.58 -7.12
N THR A 304 5.92 10.39 -6.65
CA THR A 304 7.04 11.27 -7.00
C THR A 304 7.62 10.90 -8.37
N LEU A 305 7.72 9.60 -8.64
CA LEU A 305 8.25 9.06 -9.90
C LEU A 305 7.18 8.86 -10.97
N ASP A 306 5.90 8.92 -10.59
CA ASP A 306 4.75 8.52 -11.40
C ASP A 306 4.94 7.10 -11.99
N ARG A 307 5.19 6.11 -11.12
CA ARG A 307 5.45 4.72 -11.53
C ARG A 307 4.69 3.71 -10.69
N TRP A 308 4.11 2.73 -11.37
CA TRP A 308 3.49 1.56 -10.78
C TRP A 308 4.48 0.41 -10.58
N SER A 309 4.15 -0.45 -9.63
CA SER A 309 4.82 -1.71 -9.34
C SER A 309 3.89 -2.68 -8.61
N ILE A 310 4.24 -3.97 -8.62
CA ILE A 310 3.51 -5.01 -7.90
C ILE A 310 4.46 -5.76 -6.98
N ILE A 311 4.00 -6.05 -5.77
CA ILE A 311 4.66 -6.92 -4.80
C ILE A 311 3.70 -8.06 -4.48
N MET A 312 4.17 -9.30 -4.54
CA MET A 312 3.41 -10.51 -4.26
C MET A 312 3.88 -11.08 -2.93
N LEU A 313 2.97 -11.11 -1.94
CA LEU A 313 3.26 -11.61 -0.61
C LEU A 313 1.96 -12.00 0.11
N ASP A 314 2.06 -12.94 1.05
CA ASP A 314 0.92 -13.44 1.83
C ASP A 314 0.59 -12.51 3.01
N ALA A 315 0.05 -11.33 2.68
CA ALA A 315 -0.48 -10.39 3.67
C ALA A 315 -2.02 -10.38 3.69
N VAL A 316 -2.55 -10.21 4.89
CA VAL A 316 -3.99 -10.07 5.18
C VAL A 316 -4.40 -8.64 5.48
N GLY A 317 -3.43 -7.74 5.72
CA GLY A 317 -3.66 -6.32 5.97
C GLY A 317 -2.40 -5.48 5.77
N VAL A 318 -2.59 -4.19 5.47
CA VAL A 318 -1.51 -3.20 5.38
C VAL A 318 -1.98 -1.90 6.03
N PHE A 319 -1.09 -1.22 6.76
CA PHE A 319 -1.35 0.08 7.35
C PHE A 319 -0.05 0.88 7.52
N SER A 320 -0.17 2.21 7.58
CA SER A 320 0.95 3.08 7.93
C SER A 320 1.13 3.08 9.44
N GLY A 321 2.36 2.95 9.91
CA GLY A 321 2.64 3.01 11.34
C GLY A 321 3.96 3.70 11.66
N PHE A 322 4.28 3.73 12.95
CA PHE A 322 5.56 4.13 13.50
C PHE A 322 6.13 2.94 14.27
N THR A 323 7.44 2.80 14.25
CA THR A 323 8.12 1.82 15.10
C THR A 323 8.01 2.27 16.55
N SER A 324 7.60 1.36 17.45
CA SER A 324 7.58 1.64 18.88
C SER A 324 9.01 1.77 19.39
N SER A 325 9.33 2.86 20.08
CA SER A 325 10.58 3.01 20.81
C SER A 325 10.61 2.01 21.96
N ILE A 326 11.44 0.97 21.85
CA ILE A 326 11.75 0.09 22.99
C ILE A 326 12.87 0.77 23.76
N THR A 327 12.61 1.22 24.98
CA THR A 327 13.66 1.81 25.83
C THR A 327 14.71 0.76 26.22
N LEU A 328 15.93 1.17 26.54
CA LEU A 328 17.01 0.27 26.95
C LEU A 328 16.62 -0.59 28.18
N GLU A 329 15.84 -0.01 29.09
CA GLU A 329 15.24 -0.67 30.27
C GLU A 329 14.27 -1.79 29.87
N GLN A 330 13.40 -1.53 28.89
CA GLN A 330 12.47 -2.54 28.36
C GLN A 330 13.20 -3.63 27.56
N LEU A 331 14.29 -3.27 26.87
CA LEU A 331 15.13 -4.24 26.17
C LEU A 331 15.82 -5.20 27.17
N ASN A 332 16.32 -4.67 28.28
CA ASN A 332 16.90 -5.46 29.36
C ASN A 332 15.86 -6.33 30.09
N ALA A 333 14.61 -5.86 30.20
CA ALA A 333 13.52 -6.66 30.74
C ALA A 333 13.07 -7.80 29.78
N LEU A 334 13.19 -7.58 28.46
CA LEU A 334 12.81 -8.56 27.44
C LEU A 334 13.91 -9.60 27.19
N TYR A 335 15.18 -9.21 27.34
CA TYR A 335 16.36 -10.08 27.22
C TYR A 335 17.24 -9.96 28.47
N PRO A 336 16.86 -10.61 29.59
CA PRO A 336 17.55 -10.48 30.88
C PRO A 336 18.99 -11.00 30.87
N ASP A 337 19.29 -11.90 29.94
CA ASP A 337 20.58 -12.60 29.83
C ASP A 337 21.59 -11.88 28.90
N GLY A 338 21.30 -10.62 28.51
CA GLY A 338 22.21 -9.74 27.77
C GLY A 338 22.15 -9.86 26.25
N LEU A 339 22.99 -9.07 25.59
CA LEU A 339 23.03 -8.87 24.13
C LEU A 339 23.20 -10.14 23.29
N ASP A 340 23.83 -11.18 23.84
CA ASP A 340 24.09 -12.45 23.14
C ASP A 340 22.85 -13.34 22.98
N THR A 341 21.72 -13.01 23.63
CA THR A 341 20.45 -13.74 23.52
C THR A 341 19.45 -13.11 22.57
N ILE A 342 19.78 -11.98 21.94
CA ILE A 342 18.90 -11.31 20.99
C ILE A 342 19.00 -12.03 19.64
N PRO A 343 17.94 -12.69 19.15
CA PRO A 343 17.98 -13.45 17.89
C PRO A 343 17.93 -12.56 16.63
N PHE A 344 17.87 -11.24 16.81
CA PHE A 344 17.68 -10.25 15.76
C PHE A 344 18.82 -9.23 15.77
N SER A 345 19.19 -8.71 14.59
CA SER A 345 20.19 -7.65 14.48
C SER A 345 19.77 -6.39 15.24
N LEU A 346 20.72 -5.73 15.90
CA LEU A 346 20.53 -4.44 16.59
C LEU A 346 20.16 -3.31 15.63
N ASP A 347 20.55 -3.44 14.36
CA ASP A 347 20.20 -2.50 13.29
C ASP A 347 18.80 -2.76 12.70
N SER A 348 18.04 -3.72 13.25
CA SER A 348 16.70 -4.01 12.77
C SER A 348 15.74 -2.85 13.04
N THR A 349 14.77 -2.67 12.14
CA THR A 349 13.72 -1.66 12.26
C THR A 349 12.88 -1.80 13.54
N ARG A 350 12.93 -2.96 14.19
CA ARG A 350 12.35 -3.21 15.52
C ARG A 350 12.96 -2.32 16.61
N PHE A 351 14.24 -1.95 16.49
CA PHE A 351 14.98 -1.13 17.46
C PHE A 351 15.18 0.32 17.03
N SER A 352 14.95 0.64 15.75
CA SER A 352 14.95 2.01 15.22
C SER A 352 13.62 2.70 15.56
N GLY A 353 13.47 3.20 16.79
CA GLY A 353 12.23 3.84 17.27
C GLY A 353 11.87 5.15 16.57
N GLY A 354 10.56 5.45 16.49
CA GLY A 354 10.03 6.76 16.07
C GLY A 354 9.90 6.99 14.57
N ASP A 355 10.16 5.98 13.76
CA ASP A 355 10.55 6.16 12.37
C ASP A 355 9.44 5.56 11.47
N PRO A 356 8.74 6.36 10.63
CA PRO A 356 7.47 5.96 10.03
C PRO A 356 7.64 4.80 9.05
N LEU A 357 6.90 3.70 9.18
CA LEU A 357 7.11 2.48 8.41
C LEU A 357 5.79 1.93 7.84
N LEU A 358 5.88 1.27 6.69
CA LEU A 358 4.78 0.46 6.17
C LEU A 358 4.75 -0.88 6.90
N LEU A 359 3.67 -1.15 7.62
CA LEU A 359 3.47 -2.39 8.36
C LEU A 359 2.44 -3.28 7.66
N LEU A 360 2.68 -4.58 7.72
CA LEU A 360 1.83 -5.60 7.12
C LEU A 360 1.45 -6.62 8.18
N ALA A 361 0.24 -7.16 8.07
CA ALA A 361 -0.19 -8.34 8.82
C ALA A 361 -0.08 -9.56 7.90
N ASN A 362 0.65 -10.61 8.32
CA ASN A 362 0.76 -11.86 7.55
C ASN A 362 -0.43 -12.81 7.80
N ALA A 363 -0.51 -13.90 7.05
CA ALA A 363 -1.54 -14.94 7.24
C ALA A 363 -1.54 -15.60 8.63
N SER A 364 -0.41 -15.57 9.34
CA SER A 364 -0.26 -16.03 10.73
C SER A 364 -0.66 -14.99 11.78
N ASN A 365 -1.29 -13.87 11.36
CA ASN A 365 -1.69 -12.75 12.19
C ASN A 365 -0.54 -12.07 12.95
N GLN A 366 0.70 -12.15 12.45
CA GLN A 366 1.82 -11.37 12.95
C GLN A 366 1.92 -10.05 12.19
N ILE A 367 2.30 -8.98 12.88
CA ILE A 367 2.58 -7.68 12.26
C ILE A 367 4.08 -7.55 12.07
N GLY A 368 4.48 -7.09 10.90
CA GLY A 368 5.90 -7.00 10.52
C GLY A 368 6.14 -6.00 9.41
N ALA A 369 7.38 -5.96 8.94
CA ALA A 369 7.85 -5.07 7.89
C ALA A 369 8.57 -5.85 6.78
N LEU A 370 8.79 -5.20 5.63
CA LEU A 370 9.52 -5.76 4.49
C LEU A 370 11.03 -5.48 4.63
N SER A 371 11.65 -6.05 5.65
CA SER A 371 13.06 -5.84 6.01
C SER A 371 13.92 -7.10 6.02
N GLY A 372 13.36 -8.27 5.71
CA GLY A 372 14.13 -9.50 5.55
C GLY A 372 14.86 -9.57 4.20
N ASP A 373 15.38 -10.76 3.87
CA ASP A 373 16.11 -11.02 2.63
C ASP A 373 15.32 -10.65 1.37
N ASN A 374 16.02 -10.31 0.29
CA ASN A 374 15.38 -9.91 -0.97
C ASN A 374 14.40 -10.98 -1.49
N LEU A 375 13.16 -10.58 -1.77
CA LEU A 375 12.17 -11.43 -2.43
C LEU A 375 12.59 -11.73 -3.87
N ALA A 376 12.15 -12.89 -4.38
CA ALA A 376 12.35 -13.24 -5.79
C ALA A 376 11.65 -12.22 -6.69
N ALA A 377 12.43 -11.48 -7.49
CA ALA A 377 11.93 -10.43 -8.35
C ALA A 377 11.83 -10.91 -9.80
N SER A 378 10.86 -10.38 -10.56
CA SER A 378 10.80 -10.64 -12.00
C SER A 378 10.37 -9.41 -12.79
N PHE A 379 10.89 -9.29 -14.02
CA PHE A 379 10.66 -8.16 -14.92
C PHE A 379 10.50 -8.69 -16.34
N THR A 380 9.36 -8.42 -16.97
CA THR A 380 9.05 -8.87 -18.34
C THR A 380 8.81 -7.67 -19.24
N THR A 381 9.60 -7.57 -20.30
CA THR A 381 9.44 -6.51 -21.31
C THR A 381 8.29 -6.81 -22.28
N PRO A 382 7.76 -5.80 -22.97
CA PRO A 382 6.89 -6.01 -24.11
C PRO A 382 7.64 -6.73 -25.24
N TYR A 383 6.89 -7.18 -26.23
CA TYR A 383 7.48 -7.66 -27.46
C TYR A 383 8.07 -6.48 -28.21
N MET A 384 9.34 -6.59 -28.56
CA MET A 384 10.05 -5.55 -29.28
C MET A 384 10.74 -6.13 -30.52
N GLU A 385 10.79 -5.32 -31.57
CA GLU A 385 11.61 -5.58 -32.75
C GLU A 385 12.98 -4.92 -32.53
N TRP A 386 14.02 -5.73 -32.32
CA TRP A 386 15.37 -5.18 -32.13
C TRP A 386 16.00 -4.74 -33.46
N SER A 387 15.57 -5.37 -34.56
CA SER A 387 15.95 -4.99 -35.92
C SER A 387 14.68 -4.69 -36.71
N ASP A 388 14.53 -3.44 -37.11
CA ASP A 388 13.34 -2.99 -37.85
C ASP A 388 13.11 -3.83 -39.11
N GLY A 389 11.91 -4.41 -39.21
CA GLY A 389 11.48 -5.22 -40.34
C GLY A 389 12.23 -6.55 -40.55
N ARG A 390 13.16 -6.94 -39.67
CA ARG A 390 13.99 -8.14 -39.81
C ARG A 390 13.97 -9.02 -38.57
N GLY A 391 14.20 -10.32 -38.75
CA GLY A 391 14.43 -11.23 -37.63
C GLY A 391 15.74 -10.91 -36.92
N SER A 392 15.78 -11.01 -35.60
CA SER A 392 16.97 -10.86 -34.78
C SER A 392 17.47 -12.20 -34.27
N ARG A 393 18.80 -12.41 -34.31
CA ARG A 393 19.47 -13.59 -33.74
C ARG A 393 20.28 -13.17 -32.52
N VAL A 394 19.80 -13.50 -31.34
CA VAL A 394 20.44 -13.23 -30.04
C VAL A 394 21.55 -14.24 -29.81
N ARG A 395 22.69 -13.77 -29.31
CA ARG A 395 23.85 -14.63 -28.96
C ARG A 395 24.20 -14.56 -27.48
N SER A 396 24.07 -13.38 -26.90
CA SER A 396 24.25 -13.15 -25.47
C SER A 396 23.43 -11.96 -25.02
N ILE A 397 23.23 -11.86 -23.72
CA ILE A 397 22.60 -10.73 -23.05
C ILE A 397 23.42 -10.35 -21.83
N ARG A 398 23.54 -9.06 -21.57
CA ARG A 398 24.13 -8.55 -20.33
C ARG A 398 23.04 -7.84 -19.52
N PRO A 399 22.62 -8.38 -18.37
CA PRO A 399 21.74 -7.65 -17.47
C PRO A 399 22.48 -6.44 -16.87
N LEU A 400 21.76 -5.33 -16.71
CA LEU A 400 22.28 -4.09 -16.12
C LEU A 400 21.87 -4.04 -14.64
N THR A 401 22.61 -4.74 -13.80
CA THR A 401 22.39 -4.88 -12.37
C THR A 401 23.72 -5.14 -11.67
N ASP A 402 23.75 -4.99 -10.36
CA ASP A 402 24.87 -5.34 -9.48
C ASP A 402 24.83 -6.81 -9.00
N ALA A 403 23.77 -7.56 -9.31
CA ALA A 403 23.68 -8.99 -9.00
C ALA A 403 24.75 -9.81 -9.74
N THR A 404 25.62 -10.49 -9.01
CA THR A 404 26.67 -11.36 -9.58
C THR A 404 26.21 -12.82 -9.79
N SER A 405 25.13 -13.23 -9.14
CA SER A 405 24.58 -14.60 -9.22
C SER A 405 23.07 -14.61 -9.00
N GLY A 406 22.41 -15.76 -9.20
CA GLY A 406 20.98 -15.92 -8.92
C GLY A 406 20.04 -15.33 -9.97
N MET A 407 20.53 -14.98 -11.15
CA MET A 407 19.72 -14.44 -12.25
C MET A 407 19.39 -15.49 -13.30
N THR A 408 18.14 -15.48 -13.75
CA THR A 408 17.67 -16.25 -14.91
C THR A 408 17.04 -15.32 -15.92
N VAL A 409 17.47 -15.41 -17.17
CA VAL A 409 16.85 -14.70 -18.29
C VAL A 409 16.10 -15.71 -19.16
N ALA A 410 14.85 -15.41 -19.48
CA ALA A 410 14.05 -16.13 -20.46
C ALA A 410 13.65 -15.20 -21.61
N PHE A 411 13.63 -15.73 -22.83
CA PHE A 411 13.18 -15.04 -24.03
C PHE A 411 11.97 -15.75 -24.59
N ASP A 412 10.90 -15.02 -24.86
CA ASP A 412 9.84 -15.47 -25.75
C ASP A 412 10.09 -14.89 -27.14
N CYS A 413 10.45 -15.76 -28.08
CA CYS A 413 10.78 -15.39 -29.45
C CYS A 413 9.68 -15.84 -30.41
N ARG A 414 9.15 -14.89 -31.19
CA ARG A 414 8.06 -15.15 -32.16
C ARG A 414 8.38 -14.58 -33.54
N GLN A 415 7.80 -15.17 -34.59
CA GLN A 415 7.86 -14.62 -35.95
C GLN A 415 6.68 -13.69 -36.23
N ARG A 416 5.49 -14.05 -35.75
CA ARG A 416 4.28 -13.21 -35.72
C ARG A 416 3.83 -13.07 -34.27
N LEU A 417 3.25 -11.92 -33.92
CA LEU A 417 2.82 -11.65 -32.53
C LEU A 417 1.84 -12.71 -31.98
N GLY A 418 0.98 -13.26 -32.84
CA GLY A 418 0.02 -14.33 -32.48
C GLY A 418 0.57 -15.76 -32.50
N ASP A 419 1.86 -15.97 -32.75
CA ASP A 419 2.45 -17.32 -32.68
C ASP A 419 2.55 -17.80 -31.22
N ILE A 420 2.60 -19.12 -31.03
CA ILE A 420 2.76 -19.74 -29.71
C ILE A 420 4.11 -19.37 -29.07
N THR A 421 4.15 -19.32 -27.74
CA THR A 421 5.34 -18.98 -26.93
C THR A 421 6.55 -19.86 -27.28
N GLY A 422 7.64 -19.22 -27.70
CA GLY A 422 8.92 -19.87 -28.02
C GLY A 422 9.95 -19.58 -26.94
N LEU A 423 9.82 -20.23 -25.78
CA LEU A 423 10.60 -19.90 -24.58
C LEU A 423 12.01 -20.51 -24.63
N VAL A 424 13.03 -19.65 -24.51
CA VAL A 424 14.44 -20.03 -24.37
C VAL A 424 15.00 -19.37 -23.12
N SER A 425 15.53 -20.14 -22.18
CA SER A 425 16.05 -19.61 -20.92
C SER A 425 17.52 -19.93 -20.66
N ARG A 426 18.16 -19.10 -19.83
CA ARG A 426 19.53 -19.25 -19.35
C ARG A 426 19.63 -18.74 -17.91
N GLY A 427 20.19 -19.54 -17.01
CA GLY A 427 20.30 -19.24 -15.58
C GLY A 427 21.72 -18.95 -15.07
N THR A 428 22.71 -18.83 -15.96
CA THR A 428 24.13 -18.68 -15.55
C THR A 428 24.73 -17.42 -16.15
N LEU A 429 25.15 -16.50 -15.27
CA LEU A 429 26.02 -15.36 -15.58
C LEU A 429 27.47 -15.84 -15.63
N MET A 430 28.19 -15.50 -16.70
CA MET A 430 29.63 -15.78 -16.79
C MET A 430 30.44 -14.65 -16.14
N GLU A 431 31.69 -14.91 -15.75
CA GLU A 431 32.59 -13.88 -15.19
C GLU A 431 32.77 -12.65 -16.11
N SER A 432 32.62 -12.83 -17.42
CA SER A 432 32.61 -11.73 -18.40
C SER A 432 31.43 -10.76 -18.28
N GLY A 433 30.43 -11.05 -17.42
CA GLY A 433 29.18 -10.33 -17.28
C GLY A 433 28.13 -10.64 -18.36
N ASP A 434 28.47 -11.48 -19.35
CA ASP A 434 27.55 -11.88 -20.40
C ASP A 434 26.87 -13.23 -20.07
N MET A 435 25.58 -13.33 -20.35
CA MET A 435 24.80 -14.58 -20.32
C MET A 435 24.65 -15.09 -21.76
N PRO A 436 25.30 -16.20 -22.14
CA PRO A 436 25.26 -16.69 -23.51
C PRO A 436 23.94 -17.43 -23.73
N VAL A 437 23.15 -16.95 -24.68
CA VAL A 437 21.82 -17.47 -24.98
C VAL A 437 21.57 -17.37 -26.47
N ARG A 438 21.18 -18.49 -27.08
CA ARG A 438 20.90 -18.55 -28.51
C ARG A 438 19.40 -18.55 -28.71
N ALA A 439 18.86 -17.42 -29.14
CA ALA A 439 17.46 -17.27 -29.43
C ALA A 439 17.29 -16.53 -30.77
N SER A 440 16.21 -16.80 -31.49
CA SER A 440 15.94 -16.13 -32.77
C SER A 440 14.46 -15.89 -32.96
N GLY A 441 14.10 -14.64 -33.27
CA GLY A 441 12.73 -14.20 -33.46
C GLY A 441 12.70 -12.82 -34.08
N ARG A 442 11.56 -12.43 -34.64
CA ARG A 442 11.31 -11.05 -35.08
C ARG A 442 10.85 -10.21 -33.89
N TYR A 443 9.87 -10.72 -33.15
CA TYR A 443 9.37 -10.14 -31.93
C TYR A 443 9.94 -10.91 -30.74
N ILE A 444 10.65 -10.20 -29.86
CA ILE A 444 11.31 -10.81 -28.70
C ILE A 444 10.83 -10.09 -27.44
N SER A 445 10.30 -10.84 -26.47
CA SER A 445 10.08 -10.40 -25.09
C SER A 445 11.11 -11.06 -24.18
N THR A 446 11.64 -10.30 -23.22
CA THR A 446 12.66 -10.78 -22.28
C THR A 446 12.11 -10.72 -20.85
N LYS A 447 12.18 -11.84 -20.14
CA LYS A 447 11.88 -11.96 -18.72
C LYS A 447 13.17 -12.17 -17.94
N LEU A 448 13.52 -11.23 -17.07
CA LEU A 448 14.59 -11.38 -16.09
C LEU A 448 13.96 -11.79 -14.75
N THR A 449 14.45 -12.87 -14.16
CA THR A 449 14.10 -13.33 -12.81
C THR A 449 15.34 -13.29 -11.94
N VAL A 450 15.23 -12.67 -10.77
CA VAL A 450 16.26 -12.68 -9.72
C VAL A 450 15.75 -13.58 -8.59
N ALA A 451 16.56 -14.54 -8.18
CA ALA A 451 16.20 -15.51 -7.15
C ALA A 451 15.98 -14.84 -5.79
N ALA A 452 15.20 -15.48 -4.92
CA ALA A 452 15.06 -15.05 -3.53
C ALA A 452 16.43 -15.10 -2.82
N ALA A 453 16.65 -14.19 -1.88
CA ALA A 453 17.89 -13.98 -1.14
C ALA A 453 19.12 -13.69 -2.01
N ALA A 454 18.96 -13.37 -3.30
CA ALA A 454 20.06 -12.89 -4.10
C ALA A 454 20.42 -11.45 -3.70
N ASP A 455 21.72 -11.17 -3.58
CA ASP A 455 22.23 -9.85 -3.27
C ASP A 455 22.22 -8.96 -4.51
N TRP A 456 21.34 -7.96 -4.51
CA TRP A 456 21.26 -6.92 -5.53
C TRP A 456 20.65 -5.66 -4.92
N THR A 457 21.04 -4.49 -5.43
CA THR A 457 20.52 -3.20 -4.97
C THR A 457 19.79 -2.44 -6.07
N PHE A 458 20.10 -2.73 -7.34
CA PHE A 458 19.40 -2.12 -8.47
C PHE A 458 19.35 -3.02 -9.69
N VAL A 459 18.32 -2.82 -10.51
CA VAL A 459 18.24 -3.37 -11.87
C VAL A 459 17.68 -2.33 -12.81
N GLN A 460 18.42 -2.03 -13.88
CA GLN A 460 18.07 -0.98 -14.83
C GLN A 460 17.50 -1.52 -16.14
N GLY A 461 17.83 -2.75 -16.52
CA GLY A 461 17.45 -3.32 -17.80
C GLY A 461 18.46 -4.33 -18.29
N PHE A 462 18.70 -4.35 -19.60
CA PHE A 462 19.65 -5.27 -20.22
C PHE A 462 20.21 -4.74 -21.54
N GLU A 463 21.31 -5.34 -21.98
CA GLU A 463 21.99 -5.07 -23.24
C GLU A 463 22.14 -6.39 -24.01
N PRO A 464 21.27 -6.68 -25.01
CA PRO A 464 21.42 -7.86 -25.83
C PRO A 464 22.47 -7.64 -26.92
N ALA A 465 23.25 -8.68 -27.18
CA ALA A 465 24.14 -8.76 -28.33
C ALA A 465 23.47 -9.63 -29.40
N TYR A 466 23.05 -8.99 -30.50
CA TYR A 466 22.33 -9.65 -31.58
C TYR A 466 22.94 -9.37 -32.95
N ALA A 467 22.61 -10.24 -33.90
CA ALA A 467 22.88 -10.07 -35.31
C ALA A 467 21.56 -9.98 -36.08
N MET A 468 21.52 -9.10 -37.09
CA MET A 468 20.40 -9.04 -38.01
C MET A 468 20.31 -10.35 -38.78
N GLY A 469 19.12 -10.94 -38.82
CA GLY A 469 18.79 -12.05 -39.69
C GLY A 469 18.85 -11.62 -41.16
N GLY A 470 19.08 -12.58 -42.06
CA GLY A 470 19.10 -12.30 -43.49
C GLY A 470 17.78 -11.67 -43.92
N GLY A 471 17.85 -10.50 -44.56
CA GLY A 471 16.72 -9.98 -45.32
C GLY A 471 16.46 -10.91 -46.50
N ARG A 472 15.21 -11.32 -46.69
CA ARG A 472 14.81 -11.89 -47.98
C ARG A 472 14.61 -10.77 -48.98
#